data_AF-A0A7X5VGP4-F1
#
_entry.id   AF-A0A7X5VGP4-F1
#
_cell.length_a   1.000
_cell.length_b   1.000
_cell.length_c   1.000
_cell.angle_alpha   90.00
_cell.angle_beta   90.00
_cell.angle_gamma   90.00
#
_symmetry.space_group_name_H-M   'P 1'
#
loop_
_entity.id
_entity.type
_entity.pdbx_description
1 polymer ?
#
loop_
_entity_poly.entity_id
_entity_poly.type
_entity_poly.pdbx_seq_one_letter_code
_entity_poly.pdbx_strand_id
1 'polypeptide(L)'
;MAGPTDARIYLLDEDDRRIVPGGPAVIGPDGVREEIPPAAFRVLQHALEAMRAGRAVKIIPLRTELPIDQAADAVAVARDVLRKHVGAGEIPFRSTEYVDWVQLKDVIEWDNRRQAATRAVLDEYWASDSDDDDHPS
;
A
#
# COMPACT_ATOMS: atom_id res chain seq x y z
N MET A 1 -11.28 11.88 -14.65
CA MET A 1 -11.11 10.51 -14.13
C MET A 1 -9.93 10.54 -13.20
N ALA A 2 -10.09 10.20 -11.92
CA ALA A 2 -8.94 10.05 -11.03
C ALA A 2 -8.15 8.83 -11.56
N GLY A 3 -6.89 9.05 -11.94
CA GLY A 3 -5.98 7.94 -12.22
C GLY A 3 -5.88 7.02 -10.99
N PRO A 4 -5.32 5.82 -11.13
CA PRO A 4 -5.15 4.91 -10.00
C PRO A 4 -4.52 5.68 -8.83
N THR A 5 -5.22 5.72 -7.70
CA THR A 5 -4.69 6.32 -6.49
C THR A 5 -3.46 5.50 -6.13
N ASP A 6 -2.27 6.12 -6.13
CA ASP A 6 -1.01 5.51 -5.66
C ASP A 6 -1.02 5.40 -4.12
N ALA A 7 -2.08 4.78 -3.59
CA ALA A 7 -2.26 4.50 -2.19
C ALA A 7 -1.34 3.34 -1.83
N ARG A 8 -0.28 3.64 -1.07
CA ARG A 8 0.65 2.65 -0.56
C ARG A 8 0.47 2.50 0.94
N ILE A 9 0.21 1.28 1.40
CA ILE A 9 0.21 0.97 2.83
C ILE A 9 1.63 0.62 3.25
N TYR A 10 2.17 1.40 4.18
CA TYR A 10 3.47 1.12 4.79
C TYR A 10 3.25 0.39 6.11
N LEU A 11 3.49 -0.91 6.11
CA LEU A 11 3.54 -1.70 7.33
C LEU A 11 4.98 -1.72 7.83
N LEU A 12 5.27 -0.96 8.88
CA LEU A 12 6.54 -1.06 9.58
C LEU A 12 6.42 -2.21 10.58
N ASP A 13 7.12 -3.31 10.30
CA ASP A 13 7.29 -4.41 11.23
C ASP A 13 8.14 -4.00 12.44
N GLU A 14 8.46 -4.94 13.32
CA GLU A 14 9.21 -4.66 14.54
C GLU A 14 10.66 -4.21 14.24
N ASP A 15 11.29 -4.80 13.22
CA ASP A 15 12.66 -4.46 12.82
C ASP A 15 12.71 -3.07 12.15
N ASP A 16 11.70 -2.74 11.34
CA ASP A 16 11.54 -1.46 10.66
C ASP A 16 11.24 -0.29 11.61
N ARG A 17 10.87 -0.55 12.86
CA ARG A 17 10.65 0.46 13.91
C ARG A 17 11.92 0.84 14.64
N ARG A 18 13.04 0.18 14.37
CA ARG A 18 14.29 0.45 15.07
C ARG A 18 14.87 1.81 14.66
N ILE A 19 15.16 2.63 15.67
CA ILE A 19 15.94 3.85 15.50
C ILE A 19 17.43 3.48 15.46
N VAL A 20 18.13 4.04 14.49
CA VAL A 20 19.58 3.88 14.35
C VAL A 20 20.26 5.20 14.74
N PRO A 21 21.25 5.19 15.67
CA PRO A 21 21.96 6.40 16.04
C PRO A 21 22.62 7.07 14.84
N GLY A 22 22.44 8.38 14.68
CA GLY A 22 22.91 9.13 13.51
C GLY A 22 22.08 8.87 12.24
N GLY A 23 20.94 8.18 12.37
CA GLY A 23 20.00 7.91 11.30
C GLY A 23 19.21 9.13 10.84
N PRO A 24 18.21 8.93 9.96
CA PRO A 24 17.32 10.00 9.54
C PRO A 24 16.58 10.58 10.75
N ALA A 25 16.22 11.86 10.66
CA ALA A 25 15.54 12.56 11.73
C ALA A 25 14.60 13.64 11.18
N VAL A 26 13.55 13.92 11.95
CA VAL A 26 12.72 15.13 11.78
C VAL A 26 13.31 16.21 12.68
N ILE A 27 13.45 17.42 12.14
CA ILE A 27 13.89 18.58 12.93
C ILE A 27 12.66 19.43 13.21
N GLY A 28 12.33 19.57 14.49
CA GLY A 28 11.23 20.40 14.96
C GLY A 28 11.49 21.89 14.74
N PRO A 29 10.45 22.75 14.79
CA PRO A 29 10.61 24.20 14.70
C PRO A 29 11.49 24.81 15.80
N ASP A 30 11.61 24.11 16.93
CA ASP A 30 12.49 24.41 18.06
C ASP A 30 13.95 23.98 17.84
N GLY A 31 14.24 23.34 16.70
CA GLY A 31 15.55 22.80 16.37
C GLY A 31 15.83 21.42 16.98
N VAL A 32 14.87 20.83 17.70
CA VAL A 32 15.04 19.51 18.30
C VAL A 32 15.09 18.45 17.20
N ARG A 33 16.12 17.60 17.26
CA ARG A 33 16.28 16.46 16.35
C ARG A 33 15.61 15.24 16.95
N GLU A 34 14.56 14.76 16.31
CA GLU A 34 13.91 13.49 16.62
C GLU A 34 14.34 12.44 15.60
N GLU A 35 15.17 11.49 16.02
CA GLU A 35 15.57 10.37 15.15
C GLU A 35 14.37 9.48 14.85
N ILE A 36 14.24 9.09 13.58
CA ILE A 36 13.14 8.26 13.10
C ILE A 36 13.68 6.96 12.52
N PRO A 37 12.86 5.90 12.47
CA PRO A 37 13.26 4.69 11.78
C PRO A 37 13.51 4.95 10.29
N PRO A 38 14.51 4.31 9.66
CA PRO A 38 14.76 4.44 8.22
C PRO A 38 13.53 4.14 7.35
N ALA A 39 12.69 3.20 7.79
CA ALA A 39 11.43 2.90 7.13
C ALA A 39 10.45 4.08 7.14
N ALA A 40 10.33 4.79 8.27
CA ALA A 40 9.47 5.97 8.39
C ALA A 40 9.93 7.11 7.46
N PHE A 41 11.25 7.27 7.27
CA PHE A 41 11.79 8.25 6.34
C PHE A 41 11.31 8.01 4.90
N ARG A 42 11.26 6.74 4.45
CA ARG A 42 10.74 6.38 3.11
C ARG A 42 9.26 6.78 2.94
N VAL A 43 8.44 6.60 4.00
CA VAL A 43 7.03 7.05 4.01
C VAL A 43 6.95 8.56 3.85
N LEU A 44 7.76 9.30 4.61
CA LEU A 44 7.80 10.76 4.55
C LEU A 44 8.27 11.26 3.18
N GLN A 45 9.25 10.60 2.55
CA GLN A 45 9.68 10.96 1.19
C GLN A 45 8.53 10.88 0.18
N HIS A 46 7.76 9.79 0.21
CA HIS A 46 6.60 9.65 -0.67
C HIS A 46 5.52 10.71 -0.38
N ALA A 47 5.20 10.96 0.90
CA ALA A 47 4.26 12.01 1.28
C ALA A 47 4.72 13.40 0.79
N LEU A 48 6.00 13.74 0.97
CA LEU A 48 6.58 15.00 0.54
C LEU A 48 6.57 15.15 -0.99
N GLU A 49 6.85 14.08 -1.73
CA GLU A 49 6.77 14.10 -3.20
C GLU A 49 5.34 14.38 -3.67
N ALA A 50 4.34 13.74 -3.07
CA ALA A 50 2.95 14.01 -3.36
C ALA A 50 2.56 15.47 -3.06
N MET A 51 2.95 15.98 -1.89
CA MET A 51 2.68 17.37 -1.48
C MET A 51 3.37 18.38 -2.41
N ARG A 52 4.62 18.13 -2.82
CA ARG A 52 5.35 18.99 -3.78
C ARG A 52 4.67 19.05 -5.14
N ALA A 53 4.01 17.97 -5.55
CA ALA A 53 3.17 17.94 -6.75
C ALA A 53 1.78 18.57 -6.55
N GLY A 54 1.53 19.24 -5.40
CA GLY A 54 0.24 19.86 -5.08
C GLY A 54 -0.87 18.87 -4.73
N ARG A 55 -0.54 17.59 -4.47
CA ARG A 55 -1.53 16.56 -4.12
C ARG A 55 -1.76 16.53 -2.60
N ALA A 56 -3.02 16.39 -2.20
CA ALA A 56 -3.37 16.15 -0.81
C ALA A 56 -2.92 14.74 -0.37
N VAL A 57 -2.49 14.61 0.89
CA VAL A 57 -2.02 13.34 1.48
C VAL A 57 -2.87 13.02 2.72
N LYS A 58 -3.28 11.76 2.85
CA LYS A 58 -3.99 11.23 4.01
C LYS A 58 -3.13 10.15 4.68
N ILE A 59 -2.85 10.29 5.97
CA ILE A 59 -2.15 9.30 6.79
C ILE A 59 -3.16 8.71 7.78
N ILE A 60 -3.29 7.39 7.80
CA ILE A 60 -4.24 6.68 8.68
C ILE A 60 -3.45 5.62 9.46
N PRO A 61 -3.48 5.63 10.80
CA PRO A 61 -2.92 4.53 11.58
C PRO A 61 -3.81 3.30 11.42
N LEU A 62 -3.20 2.16 11.07
CA LEU A 62 -3.88 0.89 10.92
C LEU A 62 -3.38 -0.10 11.96
N ARG A 63 -4.26 -1.01 12.39
CA ARG A 63 -3.89 -2.15 13.21
C ARG A 63 -3.20 -3.21 12.34
N THR A 64 -2.36 -4.01 12.95
CA THR A 64 -1.70 -5.14 12.27
C THR A 64 -2.67 -6.28 11.97
N GLU A 65 -3.77 -6.38 12.71
CA GLU A 65 -4.87 -7.31 12.47
C GLU A 65 -6.19 -6.53 12.35
N LEU A 66 -6.96 -6.81 11.31
CA LEU A 66 -8.20 -6.11 10.97
C LEU A 66 -9.32 -7.10 10.66
N PRO A 67 -10.59 -6.74 10.93
CA PRO A 67 -11.72 -7.43 10.32
C PRO A 67 -11.59 -7.42 8.80
N ILE A 68 -12.00 -8.50 8.12
CA ILE A 68 -11.88 -8.63 6.65
C ILE A 68 -12.42 -7.39 5.93
N ASP A 69 -13.59 -6.89 6.32
CA ASP A 69 -14.19 -5.71 5.67
C ASP A 69 -13.35 -4.44 5.83
N GLN A 70 -12.71 -4.25 6.99
CA GLN A 70 -11.82 -3.11 7.21
C GLN A 70 -10.51 -3.27 6.47
N ALA A 71 -10.03 -4.51 6.30
CA ALA A 71 -8.85 -4.79 5.50
C ALA A 71 -9.13 -4.49 4.01
N ALA A 72 -10.33 -4.81 3.50
CA ALA A 72 -10.74 -4.47 2.15
C ALA A 72 -10.75 -2.95 1.91
N ASP A 73 -11.32 -2.21 2.87
CA ASP A 73 -11.30 -0.74 2.83
C ASP A 73 -9.86 -0.19 2.86
N ALA A 74 -8.96 -0.83 3.62
CA ALA A 74 -7.57 -0.41 3.74
C ALA A 74 -6.81 -0.50 2.41
N VAL A 75 -6.97 -1.61 1.66
CA VAL A 75 -6.35 -1.79 0.34
C VAL A 75 -7.21 -1.26 -0.83
N ALA A 76 -8.30 -0.56 -0.53
CA ALA A 76 -9.23 -0.01 -1.52
C ALA A 76 -9.78 -1.05 -2.51
N VAL A 77 -10.04 -2.26 -2.04
CA VAL A 77 -10.68 -3.35 -2.80
C VAL A 77 -12.12 -3.54 -2.31
N ALA A 78 -13.01 -3.97 -3.21
CA ALA A 78 -14.39 -4.28 -2.83
C ALA A 78 -14.45 -5.43 -1.80
N ARG A 79 -15.31 -5.28 -0.79
CA ARG A 79 -15.39 -6.22 0.36
C ARG A 79 -15.73 -7.64 -0.07
N ASP A 80 -16.62 -7.78 -1.04
CA ASP A 80 -17.01 -9.07 -1.63
C ASP A 80 -15.83 -9.76 -2.34
N VAL A 81 -15.00 -8.99 -3.04
CA VAL A 81 -13.76 -9.49 -3.67
C VAL A 81 -12.81 -10.01 -2.61
N LEU A 82 -12.50 -9.23 -1.58
CA LEU A 82 -11.57 -9.69 -0.55
C LEU A 82 -12.11 -10.92 0.18
N ARG A 83 -13.40 -10.94 0.53
CA ARG A 83 -14.06 -12.10 1.16
C ARG A 83 -13.97 -13.36 0.30
N LYS A 84 -14.13 -13.23 -1.02
CA LYS A 84 -13.99 -14.35 -1.95
C LYS A 84 -12.58 -14.96 -1.89
N HIS A 85 -11.53 -14.14 -1.90
CA HIS A 85 -10.15 -14.61 -1.85
C HIS A 85 -9.78 -15.20 -0.47
N VAL A 86 -10.29 -14.62 0.62
CA VAL A 86 -10.15 -15.22 1.96
C VAL A 86 -10.87 -16.58 2.01
N GLY A 87 -12.09 -16.68 1.49
CA GLY A 87 -12.86 -17.93 1.44
C GLY A 87 -12.24 -19.01 0.54
N ALA A 88 -11.45 -18.61 -0.46
CA ALA A 88 -10.65 -19.51 -1.29
C ALA A 88 -9.34 -19.97 -0.61
N GLY A 89 -9.01 -19.45 0.58
CA GLY A 89 -7.79 -19.81 1.32
C GLY A 89 -6.52 -19.09 0.83
N GLU A 90 -6.64 -18.07 -0.01
CA GLU A 90 -5.49 -17.31 -0.52
C GLU A 90 -4.91 -16.34 0.52
N ILE A 91 -5.71 -15.95 1.50
CA ILE A 91 -5.34 -15.06 2.60
C ILE A 91 -5.70 -15.78 3.91
N PRO A 92 -4.74 -16.06 4.79
CA PRO A 92 -5.00 -16.63 6.10
C PRO A 92 -5.93 -15.73 6.91
N PHE A 93 -6.91 -16.32 7.59
CA PHE A 93 -7.79 -15.61 8.49
C PHE A 93 -8.00 -16.39 9.80
N ARG A 94 -8.38 -15.66 10.84
CA ARG A 94 -8.73 -16.18 12.16
C ARG A 94 -10.15 -15.75 12.49
N SER A 95 -11.03 -16.70 12.71
CA SER A 95 -12.40 -16.41 13.14
C SER A 95 -12.50 -16.29 14.66
N THR A 96 -13.35 -15.37 15.11
CA THR A 96 -13.96 -15.40 16.44
C THR A 96 -15.44 -15.78 16.31
N GLU A 97 -16.20 -15.72 17.40
CA GLU A 97 -17.64 -15.96 17.39
C GLU A 97 -18.42 -14.99 16.47
N TYR A 98 -17.89 -13.78 16.24
CA TYR A 98 -18.63 -12.71 15.56
C TYR A 98 -17.88 -12.07 14.37
N VAL A 99 -16.56 -12.26 14.28
CA VAL A 99 -15.72 -11.51 13.33
C VAL A 99 -14.60 -12.38 12.79
N ASP A 100 -14.41 -12.32 11.48
CA ASP A 100 -13.23 -12.87 10.81
C ASP A 100 -12.14 -11.81 10.71
N TRP A 101 -10.96 -12.16 11.20
CA TRP A 101 -9.79 -11.32 11.29
C TRP A 101 -8.74 -11.77 10.29
N VAL A 102 -8.04 -10.82 9.69
CA VAL A 102 -6.91 -11.06 8.80
C VAL A 102 -5.72 -10.23 9.27
N GLN A 103 -4.52 -10.78 9.08
CA GLN A 103 -3.30 -10.00 9.28
C GLN A 103 -3.13 -9.05 8.11
N LEU A 104 -2.93 -7.77 8.40
CA LEU A 104 -2.78 -6.73 7.38
C LEU A 104 -1.59 -7.01 6.46
N LYS A 105 -0.52 -7.63 6.97
CA LYS A 105 0.63 -8.05 6.15
C LYS A 105 0.22 -8.98 5.01
N ASP A 106 -0.61 -9.98 5.30
CA ASP A 106 -1.00 -11.02 4.35
C ASP A 106 -1.91 -10.41 3.26
N VAL A 107 -2.76 -9.46 3.67
CA VAL A 107 -3.62 -8.69 2.77
C VAL A 107 -2.82 -7.77 1.85
N ILE A 108 -1.81 -7.06 2.37
CA ILE A 108 -0.92 -6.20 1.58
C ILE A 108 -0.12 -7.04 0.57
N GLU A 109 0.43 -8.17 0.99
CA GLU A 109 1.17 -9.07 0.10
C GLU A 109 0.28 -9.62 -1.02
N TRP A 110 -0.95 -10.01 -0.69
CA TRP A 110 -1.94 -10.43 -1.67
C TRP A 110 -2.27 -9.32 -2.67
N ASP A 111 -2.53 -8.10 -2.20
CA ASP A 111 -2.88 -6.97 -3.06
C ASP A 111 -1.70 -6.56 -3.95
N ASN A 112 -0.48 -6.54 -3.43
CA ASN A 112 0.74 -6.28 -4.22
C ASN A 112 0.89 -7.27 -5.38
N ARG A 113 0.66 -8.58 -5.14
CA ARG A 113 0.68 -9.59 -6.20
C ARG A 113 -0.40 -9.34 -7.26
N ARG A 114 -1.62 -8.99 -6.81
CA ARG A 114 -2.76 -8.67 -7.67
C ARG A 114 -2.48 -7.43 -8.54
N GLN A 115 -1.93 -6.36 -7.95
CA GLN A 115 -1.58 -5.14 -8.66
C GLN A 115 -0.46 -5.38 -9.70
N ALA A 116 0.56 -6.17 -9.34
CA ALA A 116 1.62 -6.55 -10.26
C ALA A 116 1.08 -7.34 -11.47
N ALA A 117 0.18 -8.31 -11.23
CA ALA A 117 -0.47 -9.06 -12.31
C ALA A 117 -1.33 -8.16 -13.21
N THR A 118 -2.08 -7.21 -12.61
CA THR A 118 -2.90 -6.24 -13.37
C THR A 118 -2.03 -5.35 -14.24
N ARG A 119 -0.87 -4.90 -13.73
CA ARG A 119 0.05 -4.06 -14.47
C ARG A 119 0.70 -4.78 -15.64
N ALA A 120 1.08 -6.05 -15.46
CA ALA A 120 1.64 -6.86 -16.54
C ALA A 120 0.68 -7.00 -17.72
N VAL A 121 -0.62 -7.22 -17.47
CA VAL A 121 -1.64 -7.33 -18.53
C VAL A 121 -1.85 -6.00 -19.26
N LEU A 122 -1.82 -4.88 -18.54
CA LEU A 122 -1.94 -3.55 -19.15
C LEU A 122 -0.73 -3.21 -20.01
N ASP A 123 0.48 -3.55 -19.55
CA ASP A 123 1.70 -3.33 -20.31
C ASP A 123 1.72 -4.19 -21.60
N GLU A 124 1.23 -5.42 -21.54
CA GLU A 124 1.05 -6.29 -22.73
C GLU A 124 0.03 -5.70 -23.72
N TYR A 125 -1.10 -5.19 -23.23
CA TYR A 125 -2.12 -4.56 -24.08
C TYR A 125 -1.58 -3.30 -24.77
N TRP A 126 -0.87 -2.43 -24.06
CA TRP A 126 -0.28 -1.22 -24.64
C TRP A 126 0.88 -1.50 -25.59
N ALA A 127 1.66 -2.57 -25.35
CA ALA A 127 2.68 -3.00 -26.29
C ALA A 127 2.06 -3.52 -27.60
N SER A 128 0.92 -4.22 -27.55
CA SER A 128 0.23 -4.68 -28.76
C SER A 128 -0.51 -3.56 -29.52
N ASP A 129 -1.03 -2.55 -28.83
CA ASP A 129 -1.75 -1.42 -29.47
C ASP A 129 -0.79 -0.43 -30.15
N SER A 130 0.47 -0.32 -29.67
CA SER A 130 1.48 0.55 -30.28
C SER A 130 2.08 0.02 -31.58
N ASP A 131 1.85 -1.26 -31.92
CA ASP A 131 2.37 -1.89 -33.13
C ASP A 131 1.42 -1.75 -34.34
N ASP A 132 0.18 -1.26 -34.15
CA ASP A 132 -0.85 -1.17 -35.21
C ASP A 132 -0.95 0.22 -35.90
N ASP A 133 -0.14 1.22 -35.49
CA ASP A 133 -0.17 2.59 -36.04
C ASP A 133 0.85 2.86 -37.17
N ASP A 134 1.56 1.83 -37.65
CA ASP A 134 2.53 1.95 -38.76
C ASP A 134 1.90 1.47 -40.09
N HIS A 135 0.98 2.27 -40.63
CA HIS A 135 0.45 2.07 -42.00
C HIS A 135 1.26 2.96 -42.99
N PRO A 136 2.22 2.40 -43.75
CA PRO A 136 2.93 3.17 -44.76
C PRO A 136 1.99 3.46 -45.95
N SER A 137 2.00 4.72 -46.40
CA SER A 137 1.26 5.22 -47.59
C SER A 137 1.89 4.80 -48.91
#